data_AF-A0A1I7V165-F1
#
_entry.id   AF-A0A1I7V165-F1
#
_cell.length_a   1.000
_cell.length_b   1.000
_cell.length_c   1.000
_cell.angle_alpha   90.00
_cell.angle_beta   90.00
_cell.angle_gamma   90.00
#
_symmetry.space_group_name_H-M   'P 1'
#
loop_
_entity.id
_entity.type
_entity.pdbx_description
1 polymer ?
#
loop_
_entity_poly.entity_id
_entity_poly.type
_entity_poly.pdbx_seq_one_letter_code
_entity_poly.pdbx_strand_id
1 'polypeptide(L)'
;MLKGVCLAGVNDISSPKSGILNHEMDLPKATQRCPKNTTQIVMSHNPASIKEFLVDHPQELSRIHLILSGHTHAGQFYVVIPVVYWMLPYFYGLYEIPFGGQLMVTAGSLYQGPPMKMIGMSEVWILDLVGE
;
A
#
# COMPACT_ATOMS: atom_id res chain seq x y z
N MET A 1 19.72 -3.21 -11.07
CA MET A 1 19.03 -3.91 -9.97
C MET A 1 19.52 -3.34 -8.66
N LEU A 2 18.61 -2.87 -7.81
CA LEU A 2 18.92 -2.53 -6.42
C LEU A 2 19.39 -3.82 -5.72
N LYS A 3 20.65 -3.89 -5.30
CA LYS A 3 21.15 -5.05 -4.55
C LYS A 3 20.56 -5.00 -3.14
N GLY A 4 20.13 -6.14 -2.61
CA GLY A 4 19.60 -6.24 -1.25
C GLY A 4 18.13 -5.82 -1.09
N VAL A 5 17.44 -5.41 -2.15
CA VAL A 5 16.02 -5.00 -2.09
C VAL A 5 15.18 -5.90 -3.00
N CYS A 6 14.06 -6.40 -2.48
CA CYS A 6 13.02 -7.03 -3.27
C CYS A 6 11.79 -6.11 -3.33
N LEU A 7 11.39 -5.73 -4.53
CA LEU A 7 10.16 -4.98 -4.77
C LEU A 7 9.11 -5.91 -5.36
N ALA A 8 7.96 -6.02 -4.71
CA ALA A 8 6.82 -6.81 -5.16
C ALA A 8 5.54 -5.95 -5.20
N GLY A 9 4.59 -6.36 -6.03
CA GLY A 9 3.28 -5.72 -6.14
C GLY A 9 2.17 -6.76 -6.01
N VAL A 10 1.12 -6.42 -5.27
CA VAL A 10 -0.10 -7.23 -5.13
C VAL A 10 -1.24 -6.59 -5.90
N ASN A 11 -2.18 -7.41 -6.35
CA ASN A 11 -3.44 -6.90 -6.88
C ASN A 11 -4.23 -6.17 -5.78
N ASP A 12 -5.16 -5.30 -6.17
CA ASP A 12 -5.97 -4.55 -5.21
C ASP A 12 -6.92 -5.47 -4.42
N ILE A 13 -7.29 -5.07 -3.21
CA ILE A 13 -8.27 -5.77 -2.36
C ILE A 13 -9.62 -6.00 -3.07
N SER A 14 -9.98 -5.13 -4.02
CA SER A 14 -11.20 -5.26 -4.82
C SER A 14 -11.07 -6.22 -6.01
N SER A 15 -9.86 -6.69 -6.35
CA SER A 15 -9.59 -7.50 -7.54
C SER A 15 -10.44 -8.77 -7.66
N PRO A 16 -10.74 -9.52 -6.57
CA PRO A 16 -11.63 -10.68 -6.66
C PRO A 16 -13.04 -10.34 -7.18
N LYS A 17 -13.49 -9.08 -7.03
CA LYS A 17 -14.81 -8.60 -7.50
C LYS A 17 -14.82 -8.19 -8.97
N SER A 18 -13.68 -8.22 -9.65
CA SER A 18 -13.55 -7.82 -11.06
C SER A 18 -14.17 -8.83 -12.04
N GLY A 19 -14.36 -10.08 -11.63
CA GLY A 19 -14.79 -11.17 -12.51
C GLY A 19 -13.68 -11.72 -13.41
N ILE A 20 -12.44 -11.24 -13.28
CA ILE A 20 -11.28 -11.76 -14.01
C ILE A 20 -10.75 -13.02 -13.30
N LEU A 21 -10.64 -14.13 -14.03
CA LEU A 21 -10.12 -15.38 -13.48
C LEU A 21 -8.69 -15.23 -12.96
N ASN A 22 -8.42 -15.77 -11.78
CA ASN A 22 -7.12 -15.73 -11.10
C ASN A 22 -6.60 -14.30 -10.81
N HIS A 23 -7.50 -13.32 -10.71
CA HIS A 23 -7.16 -11.92 -10.42
C HIS A 23 -7.49 -11.58 -8.96
N GLU A 24 -6.75 -12.19 -8.05
CA GLU A 24 -6.93 -12.01 -6.60
C GLU A 24 -5.70 -11.37 -5.97
N MET A 25 -5.89 -10.75 -4.81
CA MET A 25 -4.80 -10.22 -4.00
C MET A 25 -4.11 -11.39 -3.29
N ASP A 26 -2.84 -11.67 -3.65
CA ASP A 26 -2.09 -12.81 -3.13
C ASP A 26 -0.66 -12.37 -2.78
N LEU A 27 -0.43 -12.19 -1.49
CA LEU A 27 0.85 -11.73 -0.95
C LEU A 27 1.95 -12.80 -1.03
N PRO A 28 1.71 -14.07 -0.66
CA PRO A 28 2.69 -15.14 -0.86
C PRO A 28 3.18 -15.25 -2.30
N LYS A 29 2.27 -15.21 -3.28
CA LYS A 29 2.62 -15.29 -4.70
C LYS A 29 3.42 -14.10 -5.17
N ALA A 30 3.09 -12.89 -4.71
CA ALA A 30 3.85 -11.68 -5.05
C ALA A 30 5.28 -11.72 -4.49
N THR A 31 5.47 -12.30 -3.30
CA THR A 31 6.75 -12.32 -2.58
C THR A 31 7.53 -13.64 -2.73
N GLN A 32 6.99 -14.64 -3.44
CA GLN A 32 7.59 -15.99 -3.54
C GLN A 32 9.03 -16.00 -4.09
N ARG A 33 9.40 -14.99 -4.90
CA ARG A 33 10.74 -14.85 -5.49
C ARG A 33 11.65 -13.92 -4.70
N CYS A 34 11.18 -13.33 -3.60
CA CYS A 34 11.99 -12.47 -2.75
C CYS A 34 12.94 -13.31 -1.89
N PRO A 35 14.26 -13.12 -1.99
CA PRO A 35 15.21 -13.78 -1.11
C PRO A 35 15.00 -13.35 0.34
N LYS A 36 15.22 -14.27 1.30
CA LYS A 36 15.03 -13.97 2.73
C LYS A 36 15.98 -12.91 3.29
N ASN A 37 17.16 -12.73 2.68
CA ASN A 37 18.18 -11.77 3.10
C ASN A 37 18.08 -10.43 2.34
N THR A 38 16.87 -9.99 2.03
CA THR A 38 16.63 -8.72 1.32
C THR A 38 15.57 -7.90 2.04
N THR A 39 15.68 -6.58 1.97
CA THR A 39 14.63 -5.64 2.35
C THR A 39 13.46 -5.82 1.39
N GLN A 40 12.32 -6.27 1.91
CA GLN A 40 11.10 -6.47 1.11
C GLN A 40 10.22 -5.23 1.18
N ILE A 41 9.97 -4.65 0.01
CA ILE A 41 9.05 -3.54 -0.21
C ILE A 41 7.87 -4.06 -1.03
N VAL A 42 6.65 -3.87 -0.54
CA VAL A 42 5.43 -4.30 -1.23
C VAL A 42 4.61 -3.09 -1.63
N MET A 43 4.16 -3.05 -2.89
CA MET A 43 3.21 -2.06 -3.37
C MET A 43 1.80 -2.65 -3.31
N SER A 44 0.92 -2.00 -2.55
CA SER A 44 -0.49 -2.37 -2.45
C SER A 44 -1.33 -1.11 -2.54
N HIS A 45 -2.25 -1.03 -3.51
CA HIS A 45 -2.99 0.20 -3.79
C HIS A 45 -3.80 0.68 -2.58
N ASN A 46 -4.69 -0.17 -2.04
CA ASN A 46 -5.53 0.14 -0.89
C ASN A 46 -4.86 -0.26 0.43
N PRO A 47 -4.62 0.66 1.38
CA PRO A 47 -3.95 0.35 2.64
C PRO A 47 -4.77 -0.57 3.56
N ALA A 48 -6.07 -0.77 3.30
CA ALA A 48 -6.85 -1.76 4.02
C ALA A 48 -6.36 -3.20 3.80
N SER A 49 -5.59 -3.47 2.74
CA SER A 49 -4.98 -4.77 2.45
C SER A 49 -4.14 -5.33 3.59
N ILE A 50 -3.55 -4.47 4.43
CA ILE A 50 -2.77 -4.88 5.60
C ILE A 50 -3.59 -5.73 6.57
N LYS A 51 -4.86 -5.41 6.75
CA LYS A 51 -5.75 -6.18 7.63
C LYS A 51 -5.98 -7.58 7.08
N GLU A 52 -6.15 -7.72 5.77
CA GLU A 52 -6.29 -9.02 5.10
C GLU A 52 -4.98 -9.82 5.21
N PHE A 53 -3.83 -9.20 4.94
CA PHE A 53 -2.53 -9.86 5.09
C PHE A 53 -2.25 -10.34 6.51
N LEU A 54 -2.67 -9.57 7.51
CA LEU A 54 -2.50 -9.96 8.91
C LEU A 54 -3.31 -11.20 9.28
N VAL A 55 -4.49 -11.35 8.68
CA VAL A 55 -5.39 -12.50 8.92
C VAL A 55 -4.95 -13.72 8.10
N ASP A 56 -4.73 -13.53 6.80
CA ASP A 56 -4.53 -14.64 5.86
C ASP A 56 -3.07 -15.08 5.76
N HIS A 57 -2.13 -14.14 5.89
CA HIS A 57 -0.70 -14.33 5.59
C HIS A 57 0.25 -13.66 6.60
N PRO A 58 0.07 -13.89 7.93
CA PRO A 58 0.87 -13.21 8.95
C PRO A 58 2.38 -13.53 8.85
N GLN A 59 2.73 -14.73 8.37
CA GLN A 59 4.14 -15.12 8.20
C GLN A 59 4.82 -14.34 7.08
N GLU A 60 4.15 -14.17 5.95
CA GLU A 60 4.64 -13.36 4.83
C GLU A 60 4.71 -11.90 5.25
N LEU A 61 3.67 -11.39 5.92
CA LEU A 61 3.64 -10.02 6.44
C LEU A 61 4.82 -9.74 7.37
N SER A 62 5.20 -10.70 8.23
CA SER A 62 6.34 -10.57 9.14
C SER A 62 7.71 -10.37 8.46
N ARG A 63 7.81 -10.62 7.15
CA ARG A 63 9.05 -10.45 6.36
C ARG A 63 9.09 -9.14 5.58
N ILE A 64 7.99 -8.40 5.59
CA ILE A 64 7.85 -7.15 4.85
C ILE A 64 8.31 -5.99 5.71
N HIS A 65 9.19 -5.18 5.15
CA HIS A 65 9.79 -4.06 5.85
C HIS A 65 9.03 -2.76 5.58
N LEU A 66 8.51 -2.61 4.35
CA LEU A 66 7.78 -1.42 3.93
C LEU A 66 6.65 -1.79 2.97
N ILE A 67 5.48 -1.18 3.17
CA ILE A 67 4.33 -1.26 2.27
C ILE A 67 4.00 0.14 1.77
N LEU A 68 3.92 0.29 0.46
CA LEU A 68 3.61 1.54 -0.22
C LEU A 68 2.15 1.49 -0.70
N SER A 69 1.35 2.45 -0.24
CA SER A 69 -0.07 2.54 -0.54
C SER A 69 -0.52 3.95 -0.92
N GLY A 70 -1.72 4.02 -1.51
CA GLY A 70 -2.41 5.24 -1.86
C GLY A 70 -3.89 5.08 -1.57
N HIS A 71 -4.73 5.17 -2.62
CA HIS A 71 -6.17 4.92 -2.60
C HIS A 71 -7.03 5.94 -1.83
N THR A 72 -6.55 6.45 -0.70
CA THR A 72 -7.32 7.39 0.14
C THR A 72 -7.41 8.79 -0.46
N HIS A 73 -6.49 9.09 -1.39
CA HIS A 73 -6.24 10.41 -1.95
C HIS A 73 -6.04 11.49 -0.87
N ALA A 74 -5.70 11.13 0.38
CA ALA A 74 -5.69 12.02 1.54
C ALA A 74 -6.97 12.88 1.68
N GLY A 75 -8.10 12.41 1.15
CA GLY A 75 -9.35 13.17 1.10
C GLY A 75 -9.25 14.47 0.29
N GLN A 76 -8.65 14.41 -0.90
CA GLN A 76 -8.57 15.51 -1.88
C GLN A 76 -9.89 16.24 -2.14
N PHE A 77 -11.03 15.60 -1.88
CA PHE A 77 -12.34 16.23 -1.89
C PHE A 77 -12.83 16.47 -0.45
N TYR A 78 -12.74 17.72 0.03
CA TYR A 78 -12.92 18.04 1.45
C TYR A 78 -14.27 17.61 2.05
N VAL A 79 -15.32 17.61 1.23
CA VAL A 79 -16.67 17.22 1.65
C VAL A 79 -16.73 15.76 2.11
N VAL A 80 -15.88 14.89 1.54
CA VAL A 80 -15.86 13.46 1.90
C VAL A 80 -14.82 13.11 2.96
N ILE A 81 -13.96 14.05 3.38
CA ILE A 81 -12.90 13.78 4.38
C ILE A 81 -13.45 13.11 5.65
N PRO A 82 -14.52 13.62 6.31
CA PRO A 82 -14.97 13.04 7.58
C PRO A 82 -15.42 11.58 7.42
N VAL A 83 -16.06 11.27 6.29
CA VAL A 83 -16.54 9.92 5.97
C VAL A 83 -15.38 8.99 5.66
N VAL A 84 -14.46 9.41 4.80
CA VAL A 84 -13.30 8.63 4.38
C VAL A 84 -12.38 8.34 5.57
N TYR A 85 -12.12 9.34 6.42
CA TYR A 85 -11.30 9.19 7.61
C TYR A 85 -11.89 8.17 8.59
N TRP A 86 -13.22 8.15 8.75
CA TRP A 86 -13.87 7.22 9.68
C TRP A 86 -14.00 5.79 9.12
N MET A 87 -14.17 5.64 7.81
CA MET A 87 -14.35 4.34 7.17
C MET A 87 -13.03 3.60 6.89
N LEU A 88 -11.93 4.33 6.68
CA LEU A 88 -10.66 3.72 6.29
C LEU A 88 -9.77 3.44 7.51
N PRO A 89 -9.10 2.27 7.55
CA PRO A 89 -8.21 1.93 8.65
C PRO A 89 -6.94 2.78 8.68
N TYR A 90 -6.54 3.30 7.53
CA TYR A 90 -5.37 4.14 7.33
C TYR A 90 -5.75 5.25 6.37
N PHE A 91 -5.39 6.49 6.69
CA PHE A 91 -5.82 7.67 5.93
C PHE A 91 -4.67 8.28 5.12
N TYR A 92 -3.61 8.73 5.77
CA TYR A 92 -2.49 9.40 5.11
C TYR A 92 -1.29 9.45 6.07
N GLY A 93 -0.08 9.23 5.54
CA GLY A 93 1.17 9.29 6.28
C GLY A 93 1.83 7.94 6.52
N LEU A 94 2.74 7.89 7.48
CA LEU A 94 3.52 6.71 7.85
C LEU A 94 2.91 6.05 9.09
N TYR A 95 2.69 4.73 9.01
CA TYR A 95 2.14 3.91 10.08
C TYR A 95 3.09 2.76 10.39
N GLU A 96 3.17 2.38 11.65
CA GLU A 96 3.75 1.09 12.03
C GLU A 96 2.70 -0.01 11.83
N ILE A 97 3.13 -1.12 11.26
CA ILE A 97 2.31 -2.32 11.09
C ILE A 97 2.89 -3.45 11.95
N PRO A 98 2.13 -4.54 12.20
CA PRO A 98 2.63 -5.65 13.00
C PRO A 98 3.97 -6.20 12.52
N PHE A 99 4.71 -6.81 13.44
CA PHE A 99 6.03 -7.42 13.17
C PHE A 99 7.14 -6.42 12.81
N GLY A 100 6.93 -5.13 13.05
CA GLY A 100 7.96 -4.09 12.85
C GLY A 100 8.07 -3.57 11.43
N GLY A 101 7.12 -3.89 10.55
CA GLY A 101 7.03 -3.29 9.23
C GLY A 101 6.47 -1.86 9.29
N GLN A 102 6.60 -1.14 8.18
CA GLN A 102 5.99 0.19 8.00
C GLN A 102 5.00 0.20 6.83
N LEU A 103 3.97 1.03 6.94
CA LEU A 103 3.02 1.34 5.88
C LEU A 103 3.09 2.84 5.58
N MET A 104 3.40 3.20 4.34
CA MET A 104 3.36 4.58 3.86
C MET A 104 2.15 4.78 2.95
N VAL A 105 1.25 5.69 3.33
CA VAL A 105 0.04 6.03 2.57
C VAL A 105 0.17 7.44 2.01
N THR A 106 0.21 7.54 0.69
CA THR A 106 0.41 8.81 -0.03
C THR A 106 -0.92 9.38 -0.54
N ALA A 107 -0.98 10.69 -0.76
CA ALA A 107 -2.16 11.33 -1.37
C ALA A 107 -2.30 11.01 -2.87
N GLY A 108 -1.25 10.47 -3.49
CA GLY A 108 -1.16 10.24 -4.93
C GLY A 108 -1.15 11.53 -5.76
N SER A 109 -0.85 11.37 -7.04
CA SER A 109 -0.77 12.48 -7.99
C SER A 109 -2.11 12.78 -8.68
N LEU A 110 -3.00 11.80 -8.78
CA LEU A 110 -4.26 11.84 -9.54
C LEU A 110 -5.47 12.20 -8.67
N TYR A 111 -6.65 12.30 -9.31
CA TYR A 111 -7.90 12.79 -8.73
C TYR A 111 -8.70 11.71 -7.99
N GLN A 112 -9.44 12.13 -6.95
CA GLN A 112 -10.47 11.32 -6.30
C GLN A 112 -11.85 11.54 -6.99
N GLY A 113 -12.10 10.82 -8.09
CA GLY A 113 -13.35 10.91 -8.84
C GLY A 113 -13.33 12.02 -9.91
N PRO A 114 -14.23 13.03 -9.88
CA PRO A 114 -14.19 14.14 -10.83
C PRO A 114 -12.82 14.85 -10.78
N PRO A 115 -12.39 15.57 -11.83
CA PRO A 115 -11.08 16.22 -11.91
C PRO A 115 -10.97 17.45 -11.00
N MET A 116 -11.37 17.31 -9.74
CA MET A 116 -11.33 18.31 -8.70
C MET A 116 -10.38 17.86 -7.60
N LYS A 117 -9.59 18.80 -7.12
CA LYS A 117 -8.56 18.55 -6.12
C LYS A 117 -8.34 19.80 -5.30
N MET A 118 -8.23 19.65 -3.99
CA MET A 118 -7.76 20.75 -3.15
C MET A 118 -6.31 21.11 -3.49
N ILE A 119 -6.03 22.42 -3.47
CA ILE A 119 -4.69 22.96 -3.69
C ILE A 119 -3.71 22.33 -2.67
N GLY A 120 -2.57 21.87 -3.15
CA GLY A 120 -1.52 21.27 -2.31
C GLY A 120 -1.73 19.81 -1.91
N MET A 121 -2.85 19.17 -2.26
CA MET A 121 -3.13 17.77 -1.91
C MET A 121 -2.60 16.75 -2.94
N SER A 122 -1.58 17.13 -3.73
CA SER A 122 -0.93 16.26 -4.70
C SER A 122 0.46 15.91 -4.25
N GLU A 123 0.81 14.64 -4.36
CA GLU A 123 2.07 14.19 -3.83
C GLU A 123 2.74 13.18 -4.73
N VAL A 124 4.05 13.35 -4.85
CA VAL A 124 4.98 12.39 -5.43
C VAL A 124 6.12 12.27 -4.43
N TRP A 125 6.28 11.09 -3.85
CA TRP A 125 7.36 10.82 -2.91
C TRP A 125 8.63 10.40 -3.63
N ILE A 126 9.77 10.84 -3.10
CA ILE A 126 11.09 10.34 -3.46
C ILE A 126 11.55 9.50 -2.26
N LEU A 127 11.79 8.22 -2.50
CA LEU A 127 12.31 7.29 -1.50
C LEU A 127 13.78 7.03 -1.80
N ASP A 128 14.65 7.55 -0.93
CA ASP A 128 16.09 7.31 -1.00
C ASP A 128 16.44 6.05 -0.21
N LEU A 129 16.90 5.02 -0.94
CA LEU A 129 17.35 3.77 -0.34
C LEU A 129 18.85 3.88 -0.06
N VAL A 130 19.20 4.02 1.21
CA VAL A 130 20.60 4.11 1.66
C VAL A 130 21.04 2.72 2.13
N GLY A 131 22.08 2.17 1.50
CA GLY A 131 22.73 0.95 1.96
C GLY A 131 23.82 1.28 2.98
N GLU A 132 24.04 0.36 3.92
CA GLU A 132 25.25 0.36 4.76
C GLU A 132 26.45 -0.24 4.02
#